data_AF-A0A8J4SNA1-F1
#
_entry.id   AF-A0A8J4SNA1-F1
#
_cell.length_a   1.000
_cell.length_b   1.000
_cell.length_c   1.000
_cell.angle_alpha   90.00
_cell.angle_beta   90.00
_cell.angle_gamma   90.00
#
_symmetry.space_group_name_H-M   'P 1'
#
loop_
_entity.id
_entity.type
_entity.pdbx_description
1 polymer ?
#
loop_
_entity_poly.entity_id
_entity_poly.type
_entity_poly.pdbx_seq_one_letter_code
_entity_poly.pdbx_strand_id
1 'polypeptide(L)'
;MEYYFSRIQLFDESQIVTPSLKRKLDKKRRKKLEKLESQGILIGKNPAKLLHKAQKLAESTEKETDSVTEEIRRKWKVAILKAQGYKVKDDLNLLKKSANKMKKIKRKQFEKWQERNQLVEQTKLERQAKRQANIQERRNRKLTKKFQKAKSKGRIFSLGQT
;
A
#
# COMPACT_ATOMS: atom_id res chain seq x y z
N MET A 1 46.30 -6.54 36.85
CA MET A 1 45.08 -7.05 36.18
C MET A 1 44.16 -5.87 35.93
N GLU A 2 44.45 -5.09 34.89
CA GLU A 2 43.61 -3.97 34.45
C GLU A 2 42.54 -4.51 33.50
N TYR A 3 41.28 -4.32 33.85
CA TYR A 3 40.14 -4.87 33.13
C TYR A 3 39.95 -4.17 31.77
N TYR A 4 40.20 -4.92 30.69
CA TYR A 4 40.00 -4.57 29.27
C TYR A 4 38.52 -4.53 28.83
N PHE A 5 37.61 -3.98 29.65
CA PHE A 5 36.17 -3.99 29.35
C PHE A 5 35.49 -2.61 29.31
N SER A 6 36.27 -1.52 29.20
CA SER A 6 35.74 -0.15 29.14
C SER A 6 35.30 0.33 27.75
N ARG A 7 35.20 -0.57 26.75
CA ARG A 7 34.83 -0.19 25.38
C ARG A 7 33.78 -1.07 24.72
N ILE A 8 32.82 -1.56 25.49
CA ILE A 8 31.57 -2.08 24.94
C ILE A 8 30.53 -0.97 25.02
N GLN A 9 30.18 -0.41 23.87
CA GLN A 9 29.01 0.46 23.76
C GLN A 9 27.76 -0.42 23.94
N LEU A 10 27.22 -0.48 25.16
CA LEU A 10 26.08 -1.32 25.53
C LEU A 10 24.72 -0.82 24.99
N PHE A 11 24.69 0.29 24.25
CA PHE A 11 23.45 0.92 23.80
C PHE A 11 23.46 1.15 22.30
N ASP A 12 22.45 0.60 21.63
CA ASP A 12 22.12 0.88 20.24
C ASP A 12 21.71 2.37 20.12
N GLU A 13 22.36 3.14 19.24
CA GLU A 13 22.13 4.59 19.06
C GLU A 13 20.65 4.93 18.79
N SER A 14 19.89 3.95 18.30
CA SER A 14 18.45 4.05 18.06
C SER A 14 17.61 4.22 19.34
N GLN A 15 18.16 3.83 20.51
CA GLN A 15 17.45 3.81 21.79
C GLN A 15 17.62 5.11 22.61
N ILE A 16 18.56 5.98 22.25
CA ILE A 16 18.89 7.21 23.02
C ILE A 16 18.18 8.45 22.44
N VAL A 17 17.56 8.36 21.27
CA VAL A 17 16.86 9.51 20.67
C VAL A 17 15.51 9.71 21.36
N THR A 18 15.49 10.59 22.37
CA THR A 18 14.22 11.07 22.95
C THR A 18 13.26 11.51 21.83
N PRO A 19 11.95 11.24 21.94
CA PRO A 19 10.99 11.63 20.89
C PRO A 19 11.07 13.11 20.50
N SER A 20 11.44 13.98 21.44
CA SER A 20 11.68 15.41 21.21
C SER A 20 12.92 15.68 20.36
N LEU A 21 14.04 14.97 20.59
CA LEU A 21 15.25 15.07 19.76
C LEU A 21 15.02 14.53 18.36
N LYS A 22 14.30 13.40 18.22
CA LYS A 22 13.91 12.84 16.92
C LYS A 22 13.12 13.84 16.08
N ARG A 23 12.13 14.50 16.69
CA ARG A 23 11.34 15.57 16.04
C ARG A 23 12.23 16.73 15.59
N LYS A 24 13.22 17.15 16.40
CA LYS A 24 14.17 18.21 16.02
C LYS A 24 15.04 17.79 14.82
N LEU A 25 15.56 16.57 14.82
CA LEU A 25 16.36 16.01 13.72
C LEU A 25 15.54 15.88 12.44
N ASP A 26 14.32 15.35 12.53
CA ASP A 26 13.39 15.22 11.39
C ASP A 26 13.02 16.61 10.82
N LYS A 27 12.79 17.62 11.67
CA LYS A 27 12.57 19.01 11.24
C LYS A 27 13.78 19.58 10.51
N LYS A 28 15.00 19.33 11.01
CA LYS A 28 16.25 19.78 10.36
C LYS A 28 16.45 19.10 9.00
N ARG A 29 16.20 17.79 8.92
CA ARG A 29 16.26 17.03 7.65
C ARG A 29 15.22 17.54 6.65
N ARG A 30 13.99 17.79 7.09
CA ARG A 30 12.93 18.35 6.24
C ARG A 30 13.32 19.71 5.67
N LYS A 31 13.80 20.64 6.49
CA LYS A 31 14.28 21.96 6.05
C LYS A 31 15.45 21.85 5.06
N LYS A 32 16.38 20.91 5.28
CA LYS A 32 17.49 20.65 4.33
C LYS A 32 16.94 20.18 2.98
N LEU A 33 15.97 19.26 2.97
CA LEU A 33 15.32 18.79 1.75
C LEU A 33 14.54 19.91 1.05
N GLU A 34 13.77 20.72 1.76
CA GLU A 34 13.05 21.87 1.21
C GLU A 34 14.02 22.86 0.53
N LYS A 35 15.18 23.13 1.14
CA LYS A 35 16.23 23.98 0.54
C LYS A 35 16.86 23.36 -0.72
N LEU A 36 16.97 22.03 -0.78
CA LEU A 36 17.47 21.34 -1.98
C LEU A 36 16.41 21.35 -3.08
N GLU A 37 15.14 21.19 -2.72
CA GLU A 37 14.01 21.27 -3.63
C GLU A 37 13.86 22.67 -4.24
N SER A 38 14.04 23.74 -3.46
CA SER A 38 14.04 25.11 -3.98
C SER A 38 15.21 25.37 -4.94
N GLN A 39 16.30 24.61 -4.84
CA GLN A 39 17.43 24.64 -5.78
C GLN A 39 17.22 23.72 -6.99
N GLY A 40 16.04 23.13 -7.13
CA GLY A 40 15.70 22.21 -8.22
C GLY A 40 16.32 20.81 -8.09
N ILE A 41 16.83 20.44 -6.91
CA ILE A 41 17.46 19.13 -6.68
C ILE A 41 16.44 18.21 -6.02
N LEU A 42 15.98 17.21 -6.79
CA LEU A 42 14.92 16.31 -6.36
C LEU A 42 15.49 15.06 -5.70
N ILE A 43 15.21 14.90 -4.41
CA ILE A 43 15.64 13.74 -3.61
C ILE A 43 14.42 13.15 -2.90
N GLY A 44 14.13 11.87 -3.14
CA GLY A 44 13.00 11.24 -2.46
C GLY A 44 12.63 9.86 -2.99
N LYS A 45 11.80 9.17 -2.23
CA LYS A 45 11.34 7.82 -2.56
C LYS A 45 10.11 7.82 -3.46
N ASN A 46 9.15 8.73 -3.23
CA ASN A 46 7.86 8.74 -3.93
C ASN A 46 7.97 9.46 -5.30
N PRO A 47 7.87 8.74 -6.42
CA PRO A 47 8.02 9.31 -7.76
C PRO A 47 6.87 10.24 -8.15
N ALA A 48 5.64 10.01 -7.67
CA ALA A 48 4.50 10.87 -8.01
C ALA A 48 4.63 12.26 -7.37
N LYS A 49 5.08 12.32 -6.10
CA LYS A 49 5.36 13.59 -5.42
C LYS A 49 6.52 14.32 -6.07
N LEU A 50 7.58 13.60 -6.45
CA LEU A 50 8.72 14.19 -7.13
C LEU A 50 8.36 14.73 -8.51
N LEU A 51 7.54 14.00 -9.27
CA LEU A 51 7.04 14.48 -10.57
C LEU A 51 6.29 15.80 -10.44
N HIS A 52 5.36 15.90 -9.48
CA HIS A 52 4.63 17.14 -9.21
C HIS A 52 5.57 18.30 -8.84
N LYS A 53 6.59 18.04 -8.01
CA LYS A 53 7.59 19.06 -7.67
C LYS A 53 8.41 19.49 -8.88
N ALA A 54 8.80 18.54 -9.73
CA ALA A 54 9.57 18.83 -10.93
C ALA A 54 8.76 19.68 -11.93
N GLN A 55 7.46 19.38 -12.09
CA GLN A 55 6.55 20.17 -12.93
C GLN A 55 6.39 21.60 -12.39
N LYS A 56 6.14 21.75 -11.08
CA LYS A 56 6.04 23.06 -10.44
C LYS A 56 7.32 23.90 -10.61
N LEU A 57 8.48 23.26 -10.56
CA LEU A 57 9.76 23.93 -10.79
C LEU A 57 9.93 24.37 -12.25
N ALA A 58 9.54 23.53 -13.21
CA ALA A 58 9.57 23.90 -14.63
C ALA A 58 8.68 25.14 -14.91
N GLU A 59 7.49 25.18 -14.32
CA GLU A 59 6.57 26.34 -14.43
C GLU A 59 7.13 27.63 -13.81
N SER A 60 7.98 27.53 -12.79
CA SER A 60 8.65 28.70 -12.20
C SER A 60 9.88 29.14 -13.01
N THR A 61 10.66 28.21 -13.55
CA THR A 61 11.86 28.54 -14.35
C THR A 61 11.50 29.15 -15.70
N GLU A 62 10.35 28.84 -16.28
CA GLU A 62 9.88 29.53 -17.50
C GLU A 62 9.61 31.03 -17.28
N LYS A 63 9.51 31.49 -16.03
CA LYS A 63 9.27 32.89 -15.66
C LYS A 63 10.54 33.65 -15.26
N GLU A 64 11.62 32.94 -14.96
CA GLU A 64 12.88 33.51 -14.49
C GLU A 64 13.95 33.20 -15.56
N THR A 65 14.56 34.23 -16.15
CA THR A 65 15.66 34.03 -17.11
C THR A 65 16.91 33.60 -16.35
N ASP A 66 17.05 32.30 -16.12
CA ASP A 66 18.19 31.71 -15.43
C ASP A 66 19.51 32.08 -16.13
N SER A 67 20.44 32.67 -15.39
CA SER A 67 21.77 32.96 -15.91
C SER A 67 22.56 31.65 -16.03
N VAL A 68 23.34 31.49 -17.11
CA VAL A 68 24.21 30.31 -17.36
C VAL A 68 25.07 29.92 -16.15
N THR A 69 25.43 30.90 -15.31
CA THR A 69 26.21 30.69 -14.09
C THR A 69 25.48 29.86 -13.02
N GLU A 70 24.15 29.98 -12.93
CA GLU A 70 23.34 29.27 -11.93
C GLU A 70 23.14 27.80 -12.30
N GLU A 71 22.98 27.51 -13.59
CA GLU A 71 22.94 26.14 -14.09
C GLU A 71 24.24 25.39 -13.80
N ILE A 72 25.39 26.03 -14.02
CA ILE A 72 26.71 25.44 -13.74
C ILE A 72 26.82 25.15 -12.24
N ARG A 73 26.46 26.12 -11.38
CA ARG A 73 26.44 25.93 -9.92
C ARG A 73 25.53 24.78 -9.50
N ARG A 74 24.36 24.63 -10.14
CA ARG A 74 23.42 23.53 -9.86
C ARG A 74 24.01 22.18 -10.27
N LYS A 75 24.63 22.08 -11.44
CA LYS A 75 25.28 20.85 -11.93
C LYS A 75 26.38 20.38 -10.97
N TRP A 76 27.24 21.30 -10.49
CA TRP A 76 28.27 20.99 -9.49
C TRP A 76 27.70 20.50 -8.16
N LYS A 77 26.64 21.16 -7.65
CA LYS A 77 25.96 20.69 -6.43
C LYS A 77 25.38 19.30 -6.58
N VAL A 78 24.76 19.00 -7.73
CA VAL A 78 24.23 17.67 -8.04
C VAL A 78 25.35 16.63 -8.07
N ALA A 79 26.49 16.94 -8.70
CA ALA A 79 27.65 16.06 -8.75
C ALA A 79 28.19 15.75 -7.34
N ILE A 80 28.34 16.78 -6.50
CA ILE A 80 28.78 16.63 -5.10
C ILE A 80 27.80 15.75 -4.30
N LEU A 81 26.49 15.98 -4.44
CA LEU A 81 25.47 15.19 -3.75
C LEU A 81 25.46 13.73 -4.20
N LYS A 82 25.64 13.48 -5.51
CA LYS A 82 25.78 12.12 -6.05
C LYS A 82 27.03 11.44 -5.49
N ALA A 83 28.16 12.14 -5.40
CA ALA A 83 29.40 11.63 -4.80
C ALA A 83 29.26 11.34 -3.30
N GLN A 84 28.47 12.14 -2.57
CA GLN A 84 28.09 11.87 -1.17
C GLN A 84 27.12 10.68 -1.00
N GLY A 85 26.64 10.08 -2.09
CA GLY A 85 25.72 8.93 -2.07
C GLY A 85 24.23 9.29 -2.06
N TYR A 86 23.87 10.57 -2.26
CA TYR A 86 22.47 10.96 -2.41
C TYR A 86 21.92 10.53 -3.77
N LYS A 87 20.76 9.86 -3.75
CA LYS A 87 20.02 9.45 -4.96
C LYS A 87 19.22 10.64 -5.52
N VAL A 88 19.90 11.48 -6.28
CA VAL A 88 19.28 12.61 -6.99
C VAL A 88 18.51 12.09 -8.21
N LYS A 89 17.27 12.54 -8.40
CA LYS A 89 16.36 12.11 -9.47
C LYS A 89 16.03 13.27 -10.39
N ASP A 90 16.85 13.47 -11.40
CA ASP A 90 16.79 14.63 -12.30
C ASP A 90 15.89 14.40 -13.54
N ASP A 91 15.70 13.14 -13.97
CA ASP A 91 15.01 12.83 -15.23
C ASP A 91 13.48 12.81 -15.12
N LEU A 92 12.82 13.77 -15.78
CA LEU A 92 11.36 13.87 -15.84
C LEU A 92 10.70 12.63 -16.43
N ASN A 93 11.26 12.08 -17.51
CA ASN A 93 10.71 10.91 -18.19
C ASN A 93 10.76 9.65 -17.31
N LEU A 94 11.84 9.46 -16.55
CA LEU A 94 11.93 8.35 -15.60
C LEU A 94 10.98 8.54 -14.41
N LEU A 95 10.80 9.77 -13.93
CA LEU A 95 9.83 10.08 -12.89
C LEU A 95 8.39 9.78 -13.34
N LYS A 96 8.01 10.18 -14.57
CA LYS A 96 6.71 9.84 -15.17
C LYS A 96 6.50 8.32 -15.27
N LYS A 97 7.49 7.60 -15.81
CA LYS A 97 7.44 6.12 -15.91
C LYS A 97 7.29 5.46 -14.54
N SER A 98 8.07 5.91 -13.55
CA SER A 98 8.03 5.38 -12.18
C SER A 98 6.69 5.66 -11.48
N ALA A 99 6.15 6.88 -11.63
CA ALA A 99 4.83 7.24 -11.11
C ALA A 99 3.72 6.37 -11.73
N ASN A 100 3.77 6.15 -13.05
CA ASN A 100 2.82 5.28 -13.75
C ASN A 100 2.95 3.82 -13.30
N LYS A 101 4.18 3.31 -13.10
CA LYS A 101 4.41 1.97 -12.56
C LYS A 101 3.78 1.82 -11.17
N MET A 102 3.96 2.81 -10.29
CA MET A 102 3.33 2.79 -8.97
C MET A 102 1.81 2.81 -9.06
N LYS A 103 1.22 3.66 -9.91
CA LYS A 103 -0.24 3.68 -10.14
C LYS A 103 -0.76 2.32 -10.62
N LYS A 104 -0.07 1.69 -11.59
CA LYS A 104 -0.43 0.36 -12.10
C LYS A 104 -0.36 -0.71 -11.01
N ILE A 105 0.67 -0.71 -10.16
CA ILE A 105 0.79 -1.65 -9.03
C ILE A 105 -0.36 -1.45 -8.05
N LYS A 106 -0.68 -0.20 -7.69
CA LYS A 106 -1.78 0.10 -6.77
C LYS A 106 -3.14 -0.32 -7.33
N ARG A 107 -3.37 -0.12 -8.62
CA ARG A 107 -4.58 -0.59 -9.31
C ARG A 107 -4.70 -2.12 -9.27
N LYS A 108 -3.63 -2.85 -9.64
CA LYS A 108 -3.61 -4.32 -9.57
C LYS A 108 -3.83 -4.84 -8.15
N GLN A 109 -3.27 -4.15 -7.15
CA GLN A 109 -3.51 -4.51 -5.74
C GLN A 109 -4.99 -4.30 -5.39
N PHE A 110 -5.57 -3.16 -5.76
CA PHE A 110 -6.98 -2.87 -5.53
C PHE A 110 -7.90 -3.91 -6.18
N GLU A 111 -7.71 -4.21 -7.47
CA GLU A 111 -8.47 -5.22 -8.22
C GLU A 111 -8.41 -6.59 -7.50
N LYS A 112 -7.21 -7.06 -7.14
CA LYS A 112 -7.04 -8.32 -6.40
C LYS A 112 -7.74 -8.34 -5.04
N TRP A 113 -7.80 -7.21 -4.35
CA TRP A 113 -8.52 -7.13 -3.07
C TRP A 113 -10.04 -7.15 -3.27
N GLN A 114 -10.54 -6.51 -4.34
CA GLN A 114 -11.96 -6.60 -4.70
C GLN A 114 -12.36 -8.03 -5.07
N GLU A 115 -11.57 -8.71 -5.92
CA GLU A 115 -11.80 -10.11 -6.30
C GLU A 115 -11.84 -11.03 -5.07
N ARG A 116 -10.91 -10.85 -4.12
CA ARG A 116 -10.90 -11.62 -2.87
C ARG A 116 -12.15 -11.37 -2.04
N ASN A 117 -12.58 -10.12 -1.90
CA ASN A 117 -13.78 -9.80 -1.14
C ASN A 117 -15.02 -10.41 -1.79
N GLN A 118 -15.14 -10.33 -3.13
CA GLN A 118 -16.23 -10.96 -3.88
C GLN A 118 -16.24 -12.48 -3.69
N LEU A 119 -15.08 -13.14 -3.80
CA LEU A 119 -14.95 -14.57 -3.57
C LEU A 119 -15.35 -14.97 -2.14
N VAL A 120 -14.95 -14.18 -1.15
CA VAL A 120 -15.33 -14.42 0.25
C VAL A 120 -16.85 -14.31 0.44
N GLU A 121 -17.50 -13.31 -0.16
CA GLU A 121 -18.96 -13.19 -0.08
C GLU A 121 -19.68 -14.31 -0.83
N GLN A 122 -19.22 -14.67 -2.04
CA GLN A 122 -19.78 -15.80 -2.80
C GLN A 122 -19.67 -17.11 -2.01
N THR A 123 -18.50 -17.42 -1.47
CA THR A 123 -18.29 -18.65 -0.69
C THR A 123 -19.13 -18.69 0.60
N LYS A 124 -19.38 -17.54 1.24
CA LYS A 124 -20.33 -17.45 2.37
C LYS A 124 -21.75 -17.77 1.91
N LEU A 125 -22.21 -17.16 0.82
CA LEU A 125 -23.55 -17.37 0.28
C LEU A 125 -23.77 -18.82 -0.15
N GLU A 126 -22.82 -19.42 -0.86
CA GLU A 126 -22.88 -20.83 -1.28
C GLU A 126 -22.99 -21.78 -0.08
N ARG A 127 -22.18 -21.56 0.96
CA ARG A 127 -22.24 -22.36 2.19
C ARG A 127 -23.59 -22.22 2.89
N GLN A 128 -24.14 -21.00 2.95
CA GLN A 128 -25.45 -20.75 3.53
C GLN A 128 -26.57 -21.41 2.72
N ALA A 129 -26.55 -21.28 1.39
CA ALA A 129 -27.50 -21.92 0.49
C ALA A 129 -27.48 -23.46 0.63
N LYS A 130 -26.28 -24.06 0.65
CA LYS A 130 -26.11 -25.51 0.89
C LYS A 130 -26.68 -25.93 2.24
N ARG A 131 -26.46 -25.13 3.29
CA ARG A 131 -27.02 -25.40 4.62
C ARG A 131 -28.55 -25.33 4.61
N GLN A 132 -29.13 -24.33 3.96
CA GLN A 132 -30.58 -24.17 3.85
C GLN A 132 -31.22 -25.35 3.08
N ALA A 133 -30.62 -25.74 1.95
CA ALA A 133 -31.05 -26.89 1.15
C ALA A 133 -31.02 -28.19 1.98
N ASN A 134 -29.93 -28.47 2.70
CA ASN A 134 -29.82 -29.65 3.56
C ASN A 134 -30.86 -29.65 4.69
N ILE A 135 -31.16 -28.49 5.29
CA ILE A 135 -32.20 -28.35 6.32
C ILE A 135 -33.59 -28.61 5.73
N GLN A 136 -33.86 -28.12 4.53
CA GLN A 136 -35.13 -28.35 3.84
C GLN A 136 -35.29 -29.82 3.45
N GLU A 137 -34.26 -30.44 2.89
CA GLU A 137 -34.25 -31.88 2.58
C GLU A 137 -34.51 -32.71 3.83
N ARG A 138 -33.87 -32.38 4.96
CA ARG A 138 -34.10 -33.07 6.24
C ARG A 138 -35.54 -32.91 6.74
N ARG A 139 -36.14 -31.73 6.57
CA ARG A 139 -37.55 -31.50 6.91
C ARG A 139 -38.47 -32.33 6.01
N ASN A 140 -38.26 -32.28 4.69
CA ASN A 140 -39.03 -33.05 3.71
C ASN A 140 -38.92 -34.55 3.98
N ARG A 141 -37.71 -35.07 4.22
CA ARG A 141 -37.49 -36.49 4.54
C ARG A 141 -38.19 -36.93 5.83
N LYS A 142 -38.26 -36.07 6.85
CA LYS A 142 -39.05 -36.35 8.07
C LYS A 142 -40.55 -36.37 7.76
N LEU A 143 -41.04 -35.42 6.96
CA LEU A 143 -42.44 -35.35 6.56
C LEU A 143 -42.85 -36.56 5.72
N THR A 144 -42.07 -36.93 4.69
CA THR A 144 -42.34 -38.10 3.85
C THR A 144 -42.31 -39.39 4.66
N LYS A 145 -41.36 -39.57 5.59
CA LYS A 145 -41.35 -40.72 6.51
C LYS A 145 -42.61 -40.78 7.38
N LYS A 146 -43.06 -39.65 7.93
CA LYS A 146 -44.31 -39.59 8.70
C LYS A 146 -45.52 -39.96 7.83
N PHE A 147 -45.59 -39.42 6.61
CA PHE A 147 -46.65 -39.70 5.65
C PHE A 147 -46.69 -41.19 5.27
N GLN A 148 -45.54 -41.78 4.91
CA GLN A 148 -45.42 -43.21 4.61
C GLN A 148 -45.83 -44.10 5.80
N LYS A 149 -45.44 -43.73 7.03
CA LYS A 149 -45.83 -44.46 8.24
C LYS A 149 -47.34 -44.37 8.53
N ALA A 150 -47.97 -43.26 8.20
CA ALA A 150 -49.40 -43.09 8.39
C ALA A 150 -50.22 -43.79 7.28
N LYS A 151 -49.73 -43.81 6.04
CA LYS A 151 -50.29 -44.61 4.93
C LYS A 151 -50.24 -46.11 5.23
N SER A 152 -49.08 -46.65 5.65
CA SER A 152 -48.93 -48.07 6.02
C SER A 152 -49.81 -48.50 7.19
N LYS A 153 -50.20 -47.57 8.08
CA LYS A 153 -51.12 -47.83 9.20
C LYS A 153 -52.59 -47.61 8.84
N GLY A 154 -52.92 -47.33 7.57
CA GLY A 154 -54.30 -47.06 7.12
C GLY A 154 -54.90 -45.75 7.64
N ARG A 155 -54.11 -44.85 8.25
CA ARG A 155 -54.58 -43.57 8.82
C ARG A 155 -54.74 -42.46 7.78
N ILE A 156 -54.22 -42.67 6.57
CA ILE A 156 -54.35 -41.76 5.45
C ILE A 156 -54.75 -42.61 4.24
N PHE A 157 -55.95 -42.37 3.73
CA PHE A 157 -56.42 -42.97 2.49
C PHE A 157 -55.96 -42.08 1.33
N SER A 158 -55.15 -42.60 0.41
CA SER A 158 -54.78 -41.86 -0.80
C SER A 158 -55.97 -41.89 -1.75
N LEU A 159 -56.79 -40.84 -1.71
CA LEU A 159 -57.88 -40.64 -2.66
C LEU A 159 -57.29 -39.98 -3.92
N GLY A 160 -57.04 -40.81 -4.96
CA GLY A 160 -56.76 -40.37 -6.33
C GLY A 160 -55.31 -40.02 -6.68
N GLN A 161 -54.76 -40.71 -7.68
CA GLN A 161 -54.11 -40.13 -8.87
C GLN A 161 -53.85 -41.26 -9.90
N THR A 162 -54.80 -41.40 -10.84
CA THR A 162 -54.54 -41.70 -12.26
C THR A 162 -54.11 -40.42 -12.95
#